data_AF-A0A2C6KGG9-F1
#
_entry.id   AF-A0A2C6KGG9-F1
#
_cell.length_a   1.000
_cell.length_b   1.000
_cell.length_c   1.000
_cell.angle_alpha   90.00
_cell.angle_beta   90.00
_cell.angle_gamma   90.00
#
_symmetry.space_group_name_H-M   'P 1'
#
loop_
_entity.id
_entity.type
_entity.pdbx_description
1 polymer ?
#
loop_
_entity_poly.entity_id
_entity_poly.type
_entity_poly.pdbx_seq_one_letter_code
_entity_poly.pdbx_strand_id
1 'polypeptide(L)' 'MKWKHFIGDRKVTVETDHATLGRMLVQKEVSTRLGYWLDKLAEFNLNVIYKPGRQNVVADAISRRP' A
#
# COMPACT_ATOMS: atom_id res chain seq x y z
N MET A 1 -5.56 -13.69 0.93
CA MET A 1 -4.57 -12.73 0.38
C MET A 1 -4.37 -12.99 -1.10
N LYS A 2 -4.92 -12.16 -1.98
CA LYS A 2 -4.89 -12.39 -3.44
C LYS A 2 -3.48 -12.34 -4.04
N TRP A 3 -2.56 -11.61 -3.43
CA TRP A 3 -1.23 -11.36 -4.00
C TRP A 3 -0.10 -12.19 -3.39
N LYS A 4 -0.35 -12.86 -2.24
CA LYS A 4 0.71 -13.56 -1.50
C LYS A 4 1.34 -14.71 -2.28
N HIS A 5 0.56 -15.42 -3.11
CA HIS A 5 1.11 -16.49 -3.95
C HIS A 5 1.94 -15.96 -5.14
N PHE A 6 1.72 -14.72 -5.58
CA PHE A 6 2.52 -14.09 -6.63
C PHE A 6 3.81 -13.45 -6.09
N ILE A 7 3.72 -12.85 -4.90
CA ILE A 7 4.79 -12.04 -4.31
C ILE A 7 5.69 -12.88 -3.40
N GLY A 8 5.12 -13.84 -2.66
CA GLY A 8 5.82 -14.54 -1.59
C GLY A 8 6.39 -13.56 -0.55
N ASP A 9 7.65 -13.79 -0.18
CA ASP A 9 8.39 -12.95 0.78
C ASP A 9 9.30 -11.91 0.10
N ARG A 10 9.13 -11.70 -1.21
CA ARG A 10 9.96 -10.74 -1.96
C ARG A 10 9.67 -9.31 -1.49
N LYS A 11 10.71 -8.49 -1.50
CA LYS A 11 10.56 -7.04 -1.29
C LYS A 11 9.81 -6.45 -2.48
N VAL A 12 8.73 -5.73 -2.22
CA VAL A 12 7.89 -5.10 -3.25
C VAL A 12 7.83 -3.61 -3.02
N THR A 13 8.06 -2.84 -4.08
CA THR A 13 7.82 -1.40 -4.08
C THR A 13 6.37 -1.12 -4.43
N VAL A 14 5.67 -0.39 -3.57
CA VAL A 14 4.30 0.07 -3.79
C VAL A 14 4.34 1.58 -4.04
N GLU A 15 4.06 1.98 -5.27
CA GLU A 15 3.87 3.38 -5.63
C GLU A 15 2.42 3.79 -5.34
N THR A 16 2.21 4.85 -4.55
CA THR A 16 0.88 5.34 -4.21
C THR A 16 0.81 6.86 -4.20
N ASP A 17 -0.31 7.41 -4.64
CA ASP A 17 -0.64 8.82 -4.48
C ASP A 17 -1.26 9.16 -3.12
N HIS A 18 -1.39 8.16 -2.24
CA HIS A 18 -1.87 8.35 -0.88
C HIS A 18 -0.70 8.51 0.10
N ALA A 19 -0.29 9.76 0.31
CA ALA A 19 0.76 10.10 1.28
C ALA A 19 0.47 9.60 2.71
N THR A 20 -0.81 9.47 3.07
CA THR A 20 -1.25 8.94 4.37
C THR A 20 -0.81 7.50 4.59
N LEU A 21 -0.73 6.67 3.54
CA LEU A 21 -0.31 5.28 3.67
C LEU A 21 1.13 5.17 4.17
N GLY A 22 2.03 6.02 3.64
CA GLY A 22 3.41 6.07 4.11
C GLY A 22 3.51 6.50 5.59
N ARG A 23 2.71 7.50 6.00
CA ARG A 23 2.66 7.94 7.39
C ARG A 23 2.10 6.87 8.35
N MET A 24 1.08 6.13 7.91
CA MET A 24 0.45 5.09 8.70
C MET A 24 1.43 3.97 9.09
N LEU A 25 2.35 3.62 8.20
CA LEU A 25 3.35 2.55 8.44
C LEU A 25 4.40 2.92 9.50
N VAL A 26 4.63 4.20 9.74
CA VAL A 26 5.63 4.68 10.73
C VAL A 26 4.99 5.18 12.03
N GLN A 27 3.65 5.24 12.08
CA GLN A 27 2.92 5.77 13.22
C GLN A 27 2.89 4.75 14.36
N LYS A 28 3.27 5.18 15.57
CA LYS A 28 3.35 4.31 16.76
C LYS A 28 1.98 3.95 17.35
N GLU A 29 1.04 4.89 17.32
CA GLU A 29 -0.30 4.71 17.86
C GLU A 29 -1.32 4.81 16.75
N VAL A 30 -2.09 3.75 16.53
CA VAL A 30 -3.11 3.69 15.49
C VAL A 30 -4.44 3.25 16.07
N SER A 31 -5.54 3.67 15.46
CA SER A 31 -6.86 3.14 15.82
C SER A 31 -6.94 1.65 15.51
N THR A 32 -7.81 0.91 16.21
CA THR A 32 -7.97 -0.54 16.01
C THR A 32 -8.23 -0.92 14.55
N ARG A 33 -9.02 -0.10 13.84
CA ARG A 33 -9.30 -0.30 12.41
C ARG A 33 -8.03 -0.17 11.56
N LEU A 34 -7.17 0.80 11.85
CA LEU A 34 -5.90 0.97 11.14
C LEU A 34 -4.90 -0.12 11.53
N GLY A 35 -4.87 -0.54 12.80
CA GLY A 35 -4.05 -1.67 13.27
C GLY A 35 -4.32 -2.95 12.50
N TYR A 36 -5.61 -3.30 12.30
CA TYR A 36 -5.99 -4.45 11.47
C TYR A 36 -5.42 -4.38 10.04
N TRP A 37 -5.42 -3.19 9.43
CA TRP A 37 -4.84 -3.02 8.10
C TRP A 37 -3.31 -3.07 8.11
N LEU A 38 -2.67 -2.56 9.15
CA LEU A 38 -1.22 -2.66 9.33
C LEU A 38 -0.78 -4.11 9.50
N ASP A 39 -1.49 -4.90 10.30
CA ASP A 39 -1.21 -6.34 10.46
C ASP A 39 -1.29 -7.06 9.12
N LYS A 40 -2.29 -6.72 8.29
CA LYS A 40 -2.42 -7.26 6.93
C LYS A 40 -1.27 -6.84 6.00
N LEU A 41 -0.76 -5.62 6.14
CA LEU A 41 0.36 -5.13 5.34
C LEU A 41 1.70 -5.69 5.82
N ALA A 42 1.85 -5.96 7.12
CA ALA A 42 3.04 -6.56 7.73
C ALA A 42 3.30 -7.99 7.25
N GLU A 43 2.29 -8.67 6.69
CA GLU A 43 2.44 -9.97 6.02
C GLU A 43 3.30 -9.90 4.74
N PHE A 44 3.70 -8.69 4.29
CA PHE A 44 4.49 -8.42 3.09
C PHE A 44 5.71 -7.53 3.40
N ASN A 45 6.81 -7.75 2.68
CA ASN A 45 8.00 -6.89 2.73
C ASN A 45 7.82 -5.68 1.78
N LEU A 46 7.11 -4.65 2.25
CA LEU A 46 6.72 -3.51 1.43
C LEU A 46 7.69 -2.32 1.56
N ASN A 47 7.98 -1.69 0.43
CA ASN A 47 8.60 -0.38 0.33
C ASN A 47 7.60 0.60 -0.30
N VAL A 48 6.96 1.45 0.51
CA VAL A 48 5.95 2.39 0.02
C VAL A 48 6.61 3.69 -0.42
N ILE A 49 6.38 4.07 -1.68
CA ILE A 49 6.88 5.30 -2.29
C ILE A 49 5.70 6.17 -2.69
N TYR A 50 5.74 7.44 -2.30
CA TYR A 50 4.76 8.41 -2.76
C TYR A 50 5.01 8.78 -4.23
N LYS A 51 3.96 8.73 -5.04
CA LYS A 51 3.94 9.17 -6.44
C LYS A 51 2.73 10.08 -6.65
N PRO A 52 2.90 11.34 -7.08
CA PRO A 52 1.77 12.24 -7.31
C PRO A 52 0.73 11.62 -8.24
N GLY A 53 -0.56 11.79 -7.94
CA GLY A 53 -1.66 11.17 -8.71
C GLY A 53 -1.61 11.49 -10.21
N ARG A 54 -1.15 12.69 -10.58
CA ARG A 54 -0.92 13.09 -11.98
C ARG A 54 0.07 12.17 -12.73
N GLN A 55 0.98 11.51 -12.03
CA GLN A 55 1.93 10.54 -12.60
C GLN A 55 1.42 9.10 -12.46
N ASN A 56 0.38 8.86 -11.66
CA ASN A 56 -0.20 7.54 -11.41
C ASN A 56 -1.32 7.18 -12.41
N VAL A 57 -1.24 7.72 -13.63
CA VAL A 57 -2.32 7.65 -14.65
C VAL A 57 -2.74 6.23 -15.01
N VAL A 58 -1.82 5.27 -15.02
CA VAL A 58 -2.11 3.88 -15.39
C VAL A 58 -2.95 3.20 -14.31
N ALA A 59 -2.53 3.30 -13.04
CA ALA A 59 -3.26 2.71 -11.93
C ALA A 59 -4.67 3.33 -11.82
N ASP A 60 -4.72 4.65 -11.97
CA ASP A 60 -5.93 5.46 -11.90
C ASP A 60 -6.91 5.17 -13.07
N ALA A 61 -6.38 4.93 -14.27
CA ALA A 61 -7.18 4.50 -15.42
C ALA A 61 -7.74 3.07 -15.27
N ILE A 62 -7.06 2.19 -14.53
CA ILE A 62 -7.55 0.83 -14.25
C ILE A 62 -8.58 0.86 -13.12
N SER A 63 -8.34 1.65 -12.06
CA SER A 63 -9.24 1.70 -10.89
C SER A 63 -10.57 2.38 -11.16
N ARG A 64 -10.64 3.27 -12.17
CA ARG A 64 -11.86 3.96 -12.57
C ARG A 64 -12.66 3.26 -13.67
N ARG A 65 -12.25 2.07 -14.11
CA ARG A 65 -13.07 1.30 -15.06
C ARG A 65 -14.32 0.77 -14.33
N PRO A 66 -15.53 1.01 -14.87
CA PRO A 66 -16.76 0.46 -14.31
C PRO A 66 -16.81 -1.08 -14.40
#